data_AF-A0AA43GV76-F1
#
_entry.id   AF-A0AA43GV76-F1
#
_cell.length_a   1.000
_cell.length_b   1.000
_cell.length_c   1.000
_cell.angle_alpha   90.00
_cell.angle_beta   90.00
_cell.angle_gamma   90.00
#
_symmetry.space_group_name_H-M   'P 1'
#
loop_
_entity.id
_entity.type
_entity.pdbx_description
1 polymer ?
#
loop_
_entity_poly.entity_id
_entity_poly.type
_entity_poly.pdbx_seq_one_letter_code
_entity_poly.pdbx_strand_id
1 'polypeptide(L)'
;MLNKIHSLWKKFFSKSRKINNAPLNKLSLVVIIVIDIFILINVFTGLNDISRWHISPSEAYPCYSQWEDFSRQTAGDKDYQIVISSLSLINQEEIYLQAEHKRLGKVSQTCLQYAKYQDQISIAKNQQISQNIQQKQRQVSEFQQINSNIRAQYDSTLLEKIAGQSPQQSINLVSAGKAKQELEQNSRRISTLQQEIYSLKNQLVTKPESINFLDLLKNDSQFNQVKADYQQASFWYPSIQFSFQCLFLVPLILVALSVHNFAQPREYGLISLISWHLLVIFLIPLLLKIFEFLQFGVLFTLIFDILNTILGGLLFLISYIYILLIPVVGFGIIQLFQKVIFNTKMQALRRVQDSRCINCAKKIRHHDKYCPHCGYYQYIECPNCHNLTYKYLSHCHHCGAVQDSSHHHI
;
A
#
# COMPACT_ATOMS: atom_id res chain seq x y z
N MET A 1 -14.81 -1.04 -29.19
CA MET A 1 -14.18 -1.74 -28.05
C MET A 1 -15.21 -2.31 -27.08
N LEU A 2 -16.23 -1.53 -26.68
CA LEU A 2 -17.39 -1.99 -25.89
C LEU A 2 -18.05 -3.27 -26.41
N ASN A 3 -18.29 -3.40 -27.73
CA ASN A 3 -18.92 -4.61 -28.29
C ASN A 3 -18.05 -5.88 -28.22
N LYS A 4 -16.71 -5.75 -28.17
CA LYS A 4 -15.78 -6.89 -28.02
C LYS A 4 -15.55 -7.23 -26.55
N ILE A 5 -15.47 -6.25 -25.66
CA ILE A 5 -15.50 -6.46 -24.20
C ILE A 5 -16.82 -7.13 -23.83
N HIS A 6 -17.94 -6.65 -24.37
CA HIS A 6 -19.26 -7.26 -24.21
C HIS A 6 -19.36 -8.65 -24.84
N SER A 7 -18.69 -8.91 -25.97
CA SER A 7 -18.61 -10.26 -26.55
C SER A 7 -17.75 -11.20 -25.70
N LEU A 8 -16.64 -10.72 -25.15
CA LEU A 8 -15.79 -11.46 -24.23
C LEU A 8 -16.52 -11.72 -22.91
N TRP A 9 -17.24 -10.72 -22.38
CA TRP A 9 -18.15 -10.84 -21.25
C TRP A 9 -19.29 -11.83 -21.53
N LYS A 10 -19.98 -11.73 -22.67
CA LYS A 10 -21.03 -12.70 -23.04
C LYS A 10 -20.48 -14.11 -23.18
N LYS A 11 -19.31 -14.28 -23.80
CA LYS A 11 -18.62 -15.58 -23.89
C LYS A 11 -18.23 -16.08 -22.50
N PHE A 12 -17.71 -15.21 -21.64
CA PHE A 12 -17.38 -15.47 -20.24
C PHE A 12 -18.60 -15.96 -19.45
N PHE A 13 -19.70 -15.20 -19.43
CA PHE A 13 -20.95 -15.58 -18.76
C PHE A 13 -21.59 -16.83 -19.36
N SER A 14 -21.47 -17.04 -20.67
CA SER A 14 -22.00 -18.23 -21.34
C SER A 14 -21.20 -19.49 -21.03
N LYS A 15 -19.86 -19.39 -20.84
CA LYS A 15 -18.99 -20.51 -20.47
C LYS A 15 -19.10 -20.83 -18.98
N SER A 16 -19.27 -19.83 -18.13
CA SER A 16 -19.42 -20.01 -16.67
C SER A 16 -20.76 -20.65 -16.26
N ARG A 17 -21.75 -20.74 -17.16
CA ARG A 17 -23.11 -21.24 -16.85
C ARG A 17 -23.52 -22.50 -17.63
N LYS A 18 -22.64 -23.07 -18.45
CA LYS A 18 -22.96 -24.20 -19.33
C LYS A 18 -21.97 -25.36 -19.18
N ILE A 19 -22.49 -26.58 -19.04
CA ILE A 19 -21.75 -27.84 -19.19
C ILE A 19 -22.19 -28.46 -20.51
N ASN A 20 -21.27 -28.77 -21.42
CA ASN A 20 -21.60 -29.42 -22.71
C ASN A 20 -22.79 -28.76 -23.44
N ASN A 21 -22.83 -27.42 -23.44
CA ASN A 21 -23.90 -26.57 -23.99
C ASN A 21 -25.27 -26.61 -23.28
N ALA A 22 -25.44 -27.38 -22.21
CA ALA A 22 -26.63 -27.38 -21.36
C ALA A 22 -26.50 -26.43 -20.15
N PRO A 23 -27.58 -25.72 -19.74
CA PRO A 23 -27.57 -24.84 -18.58
C PRO A 23 -27.46 -25.62 -17.26
N LEU A 24 -26.71 -25.08 -16.30
CA LEU A 24 -26.57 -25.64 -14.95
C LEU A 24 -27.87 -25.55 -14.13
N ASN A 25 -28.07 -26.52 -13.24
CA ASN A 25 -29.12 -26.45 -12.21
C ASN A 25 -28.83 -25.28 -11.25
N LYS A 26 -29.88 -24.55 -10.82
CA LYS A 26 -29.78 -23.42 -9.88
C LYS A 26 -29.06 -23.80 -8.59
N LEU A 27 -29.31 -25.01 -8.06
CA LEU A 27 -28.63 -25.51 -6.86
C LEU A 27 -27.13 -25.69 -7.08
N SER A 28 -26.73 -26.29 -8.21
CA SER A 28 -25.31 -26.45 -8.57
C SER A 28 -24.60 -25.13 -8.75
N LEU A 29 -25.29 -24.11 -9.28
CA LEU A 29 -24.73 -22.76 -9.43
C LEU A 29 -24.49 -22.08 -8.08
N VAL A 30 -25.40 -22.25 -7.10
CA VAL A 30 -25.19 -21.75 -5.74
C VAL A 30 -23.98 -22.41 -5.07
N VAL A 31 -23.86 -23.74 -5.20
CA VAL A 31 -22.72 -24.48 -4.64
C VAL A 31 -21.39 -24.02 -5.23
N ILE A 32 -21.32 -23.81 -6.55
CA ILE A 32 -20.12 -23.30 -7.23
C ILE A 32 -19.76 -21.92 -6.68
N ILE A 33 -20.72 -20.99 -6.56
CA ILE A 33 -20.45 -19.64 -6.04
C ILE A 33 -19.88 -19.69 -4.61
N VAL A 34 -20.42 -20.54 -3.74
CA VAL A 34 -19.92 -20.68 -2.36
C VAL A 34 -18.47 -21.20 -2.36
N ILE A 35 -18.18 -22.21 -3.17
CA ILE A 35 -16.81 -22.73 -3.33
C ILE A 35 -15.88 -21.65 -3.88
N ASP A 36 -16.32 -20.90 -4.89
CA ASP A 36 -15.53 -19.85 -5.52
C ASP A 36 -15.17 -18.74 -4.52
N ILE A 37 -16.13 -18.32 -3.67
CA ILE A 37 -15.89 -17.36 -2.59
C ILE A 37 -14.89 -17.91 -1.59
N PHE A 38 -15.04 -19.17 -1.17
CA PHE A 38 -14.11 -19.81 -0.25
C PHE A 38 -12.68 -19.84 -0.82
N ILE A 39 -12.52 -20.23 -2.08
CA ILE A 39 -11.23 -20.25 -2.77
C ILE A 39 -10.66 -18.83 -2.86
N LEU A 40 -11.49 -17.86 -3.25
CA LEU A 40 -11.08 -16.45 -3.37
C LEU A 40 -10.53 -15.91 -2.04
N ILE A 41 -11.21 -16.19 -0.92
CA ILE A 41 -10.74 -15.80 0.42
C ILE A 41 -9.37 -16.42 0.71
N ASN A 42 -9.21 -17.74 0.49
CA ASN A 42 -7.93 -18.41 0.73
C ASN A 42 -6.80 -17.87 -0.16
N VAL A 43 -7.10 -17.53 -1.41
CA VAL A 43 -6.14 -16.91 -2.33
C VAL A 43 -5.72 -15.54 -1.83
N PHE A 44 -6.65 -14.69 -1.36
CA PHE A 44 -6.32 -13.40 -0.78
C PHE A 44 -5.50 -13.51 0.51
N THR A 45 -5.84 -14.46 1.38
CA THR A 45 -5.05 -14.74 2.59
C THR A 45 -3.62 -15.15 2.22
N GLY A 46 -3.48 -16.14 1.33
CA GLY A 46 -2.15 -16.60 0.88
C GLY A 46 -1.35 -15.49 0.18
N LEU A 47 -2.01 -14.61 -0.58
CA LEU A 47 -1.39 -13.44 -1.20
C LEU A 47 -0.88 -12.42 -0.18
N ASN A 48 -1.62 -12.19 0.90
CA ASN A 48 -1.22 -11.28 1.97
C ASN A 48 -0.07 -11.87 2.80
N ASP A 49 -0.10 -13.18 3.05
CA ASP A 49 0.95 -13.85 3.80
C ASP A 49 2.27 -13.85 3.02
N ILE A 50 2.24 -14.22 1.73
CA ILE A 50 3.46 -14.23 0.91
C ILE A 50 4.01 -12.82 0.67
N SER A 51 3.15 -11.79 0.62
CA SER A 51 3.60 -10.41 0.46
C SER A 51 4.28 -9.85 1.72
N ARG A 52 4.03 -10.44 2.89
CA ARG A 52 4.70 -10.08 4.15
C ARG A 52 5.89 -10.97 4.45
N TRP A 53 6.14 -12.00 3.63
CA TRP A 53 7.24 -12.93 3.88
C TRP A 53 8.61 -12.26 3.84
N HIS A 54 8.82 -11.32 2.92
CA HIS A 54 9.98 -10.42 2.98
C HIS A 54 9.75 -9.35 4.06
N ILE A 55 10.75 -9.12 4.91
CA ILE A 55 10.68 -8.09 5.95
C ILE A 55 10.46 -6.70 5.34
N SER A 56 9.62 -5.90 5.98
CA SER A 56 9.36 -4.52 5.55
C SER A 56 10.55 -3.60 5.86
N PRO A 57 10.66 -2.43 5.21
CA PRO A 57 11.71 -1.46 5.48
C PRO A 57 11.74 -1.02 6.95
N SER A 58 10.57 -0.87 7.58
CA SER A 58 10.45 -0.54 9.01
C SER A 58 10.89 -1.69 9.92
N GLU A 59 10.82 -2.94 9.46
CA GLU A 59 11.32 -4.10 10.21
C GLU A 59 12.82 -4.32 9.96
N ALA A 60 13.33 -3.97 8.77
CA ALA A 60 14.75 -4.04 8.44
C ALA A 60 15.56 -2.90 9.09
N TYR A 61 14.97 -1.71 9.22
CA TYR A 61 15.57 -0.53 9.85
C TYR A 61 14.65 0.06 10.94
N PRO A 62 14.37 -0.69 12.01
CA PRO A 62 13.42 -0.27 13.05
C PRO A 62 13.89 0.96 13.84
N CYS A 63 15.19 1.24 13.85
CA CYS A 63 15.76 2.41 14.51
C CYS A 63 15.58 3.72 13.72
N TYR A 64 15.21 3.65 12.43
CA TYR A 64 15.22 4.81 11.52
C TYR A 64 14.32 5.95 12.00
N SER A 65 13.07 5.67 12.39
CA SER A 65 12.10 6.71 12.77
C SER A 65 12.54 7.50 13.99
N GLN A 66 12.93 6.81 15.06
CA GLN A 66 13.41 7.45 16.30
C GLN A 66 14.69 8.25 16.07
N TRP A 67 15.61 7.73 15.25
CA TRP A 67 16.85 8.42 14.92
C TRP A 67 16.60 9.64 14.02
N GLU A 68 15.65 9.56 13.09
CA GLU A 68 15.23 10.70 12.27
C GLU A 68 14.61 11.80 13.13
N ASP A 69 13.73 11.45 14.07
CA ASP A 69 13.12 12.40 15.01
C ASP A 69 14.19 13.09 15.86
N PHE A 70 15.15 12.34 16.40
CA PHE A 70 16.29 12.89 17.14
C PHE A 70 17.13 13.85 16.29
N SER A 71 17.38 13.49 15.03
CA SER A 71 18.20 14.29 14.11
C SER A 71 17.53 15.60 13.70
N ARG A 72 16.20 15.62 13.62
CA ARG A 72 15.41 16.83 13.29
C ARG A 72 15.19 17.74 14.50
N GLN A 73 15.30 17.23 15.72
CA GLN A 73 15.01 17.99 16.92
C GLN A 73 16.12 19.02 17.25
N THR A 74 15.70 20.27 17.47
CA THR A 74 16.57 21.41 17.80
C THR A 74 16.46 21.86 19.26
N ALA A 75 15.60 21.21 20.05
CA ALA A 75 15.40 21.53 21.46
C ALA A 75 16.68 21.27 22.28
N GLY A 76 16.98 22.16 23.23
CA GLY A 76 18.18 22.07 24.07
C GLY A 76 18.23 20.84 24.99
N ASP A 77 17.10 20.18 25.24
CA ASP A 77 16.99 18.98 26.06
C ASP A 77 16.84 17.68 25.25
N LYS A 78 17.10 17.72 23.94
CA LYS A 78 16.91 16.55 23.04
C LYS A 78 17.64 15.28 23.49
N ASP A 79 18.87 15.42 24.02
CA ASP A 79 19.67 14.30 24.51
C ASP A 79 18.99 13.60 25.69
N TYR A 80 18.36 14.38 26.58
CA TYR A 80 17.58 13.83 27.68
C TYR A 80 16.29 13.17 27.16
N GLN A 81 15.61 13.79 26.21
CA GLN A 81 14.34 13.29 25.65
C GLN A 81 14.50 11.95 24.94
N ILE A 82 15.57 11.77 24.15
CA ILE A 82 15.80 10.47 23.50
C ILE A 82 16.14 9.40 24.53
N VAL A 83 17.05 9.68 25.48
CA VAL A 83 17.43 8.72 26.52
C VAL A 83 16.23 8.28 27.34
N ILE A 84 15.37 9.21 27.78
CA ILE A 84 14.18 8.87 28.57
C ILE A 84 13.16 8.06 27.77
N SER A 85 12.97 8.40 26.49
CA SER A 85 12.03 7.67 25.61
C SER A 85 12.52 6.26 25.27
N SER A 86 13.83 6.05 25.32
CA SER A 86 14.48 4.78 25.04
C SER A 86 14.55 3.84 26.25
N LEU A 87 14.29 4.32 27.47
CA LEU A 87 14.22 3.47 28.66
C LEU A 87 13.04 2.49 28.55
N SER A 88 13.34 1.21 28.32
CA SER A 88 12.35 0.15 28.18
C SER A 88 12.68 -1.04 29.06
N LEU A 89 11.67 -1.70 29.63
CA LEU A 89 11.85 -2.97 30.36
C LEU A 89 11.96 -4.18 29.42
N ILE A 90 11.74 -3.97 28.12
CA ILE A 90 11.72 -5.03 27.12
C ILE A 90 13.01 -4.96 26.31
N ASN A 91 13.68 -6.10 26.15
CA ASN A 91 14.88 -6.25 25.35
C ASN A 91 14.59 -5.91 23.88
N GLN A 92 15.10 -4.78 23.42
CA GLN A 92 14.88 -4.27 22.07
C GLN A 92 15.66 -5.08 21.04
N GLU A 93 16.87 -5.55 21.36
CA GLU A 93 17.66 -6.39 20.46
C GLU A 93 16.88 -7.66 20.08
N GLU A 94 16.26 -8.31 21.07
CA GLU A 94 15.47 -9.51 20.85
C GLU A 94 14.23 -9.23 19.99
N ILE A 95 13.51 -8.12 20.24
CA ILE A 95 12.37 -7.70 19.41
C ILE A 95 12.81 -7.52 17.95
N TYR A 96 13.96 -6.88 17.72
CA TYR A 96 14.45 -6.66 16.37
C TYR A 96 14.78 -7.99 15.69
N LEU A 97 15.48 -8.90 16.38
CA LEU A 97 15.81 -10.23 15.85
C LEU A 97 14.58 -11.10 15.57
N GLN A 98 13.49 -10.95 16.32
CA GLN A 98 12.25 -11.67 16.07
C GLN A 98 11.64 -11.35 14.70
N ALA A 99 11.88 -10.16 14.16
CA ALA A 99 11.41 -9.79 12.82
C ALA A 99 12.00 -10.68 11.71
N GLU A 100 13.17 -11.26 11.93
CA GLU A 100 13.84 -12.18 10.98
C GLU A 100 13.25 -13.61 11.02
N HIS A 101 12.51 -13.97 12.08
CA HIS A 101 12.12 -15.35 12.30
C HIS A 101 11.23 -15.89 11.17
N LYS A 102 11.73 -16.89 10.43
CA LYS A 102 11.07 -17.56 9.29
C LYS A 102 10.70 -16.61 8.13
N ARG A 103 11.38 -15.47 8.03
CA ARG A 103 11.13 -14.45 7.00
C ARG A 103 12.38 -14.18 6.19
N LEU A 104 12.19 -13.59 5.01
CA LEU A 104 13.29 -13.25 4.11
C LEU A 104 13.79 -11.83 4.39
N GLY A 105 15.10 -11.70 4.57
CA GLY A 105 15.78 -10.44 4.86
C GLY A 105 16.46 -10.45 6.23
N LYS A 106 17.16 -9.36 6.57
CA LYS A 106 17.84 -9.19 7.86
C LYS A 106 17.66 -7.77 8.38
N VAL A 107 17.66 -7.63 9.70
CA VAL A 107 17.72 -6.32 10.35
C VAL A 107 19.11 -5.73 10.14
N SER A 108 19.17 -4.42 9.94
CA SER A 108 20.41 -3.68 9.83
C SER A 108 21.27 -3.87 11.08
N GLN A 109 22.54 -4.19 10.89
CA GLN A 109 23.51 -4.32 11.97
C GLN A 109 23.61 -3.04 12.80
N THR A 110 23.47 -1.86 12.16
CA THR A 110 23.47 -0.57 12.85
C THR A 110 22.25 -0.41 13.75
N CYS A 111 21.07 -0.87 13.32
CA CYS A 111 19.88 -0.86 14.18
C CYS A 111 19.96 -1.91 15.30
N LEU A 112 20.62 -3.05 15.08
CA LEU A 112 20.91 -4.00 16.16
C LEU A 112 21.86 -3.40 17.20
N GLN A 113 22.88 -2.64 16.76
CA GLN A 113 23.76 -1.90 17.68
C GLN A 113 23.01 -0.79 18.42
N TYR A 114 22.11 -0.08 17.75
CA TYR A 114 21.22 0.90 18.37
C TYR A 114 20.40 0.26 19.50
N ALA A 115 19.75 -0.89 19.22
CA ALA A 115 18.98 -1.62 20.22
C ALA A 115 19.83 -2.09 21.41
N LYS A 116 21.05 -2.58 21.16
CA LYS A 116 22.01 -2.93 22.22
C LYS A 116 22.30 -1.78 23.17
N TYR A 117 22.58 -0.60 22.63
CA TYR A 117 22.82 0.59 23.47
C TYR A 117 21.55 1.01 24.21
N GLN A 118 20.38 0.89 23.58
CA GLN A 118 19.09 1.12 24.23
C GLN A 118 18.84 0.17 25.41
N ASP A 119 19.19 -1.10 25.26
CA ASP A 119 19.07 -2.10 26.34
C ASP A 119 20.08 -1.81 27.47
N GLN A 120 21.29 -1.35 27.13
CA GLN A 120 22.32 -0.98 28.12
C GLN A 120 21.95 0.25 28.96
N ILE A 121 21.24 1.24 28.40
CA ILE A 121 20.76 2.38 29.18
C ILE A 121 19.56 2.01 30.06
N SER A 122 18.85 0.93 29.73
CA SER A 122 17.61 0.49 30.37
C SER A 122 17.83 -0.30 31.67
N ILE A 123 18.79 0.13 32.48
CA ILE A 123 19.09 -0.44 33.79
C ILE A 123 18.21 0.14 34.90
N ALA A 124 17.97 -0.65 35.96
CA ALA A 124 17.14 -0.25 37.10
C ALA A 124 17.53 1.09 37.73
N LYS A 125 18.84 1.41 37.74
CA LYS A 125 19.35 2.68 38.26
C LYS A 125 18.89 3.89 37.44
N ASN A 126 18.91 3.79 36.12
CA ASN A 126 18.47 4.86 35.22
C ASN A 126 16.94 5.01 35.27
N GLN A 127 16.22 3.91 35.42
CA GLN A 127 14.77 3.93 35.65
C GLN A 127 14.41 4.63 36.97
N GLN A 128 15.17 4.41 38.04
CA GLN A 128 14.97 5.11 39.31
C GLN A 128 15.23 6.62 39.18
N ILE A 129 16.26 7.03 38.43
CA ILE A 129 16.53 8.45 38.14
C ILE A 129 15.35 9.07 37.37
N SER A 130 14.84 8.37 36.35
CA SER A 130 13.63 8.76 35.60
C SER A 130 12.42 8.96 36.52
N GLN A 131 12.12 8.00 37.39
CA GLN A 131 11.02 8.07 38.34
C GLN A 131 11.17 9.26 39.31
N ASN A 132 12.38 9.51 39.80
CA ASN A 132 12.67 10.66 40.66
C ASN A 132 12.44 11.99 39.94
N ILE A 133 12.83 12.10 38.66
CA ILE A 133 12.55 13.27 37.83
C ILE A 133 11.04 13.46 37.69
N GLN A 134 10.29 12.41 37.33
CA GLN A 134 8.84 12.48 37.18
C GLN A 134 8.13 12.87 38.49
N GLN A 135 8.59 12.37 39.64
CA GLN A 135 8.06 12.75 40.94
C GLN A 135 8.29 14.23 41.25
N LYS A 136 9.50 14.75 41.04
CA LYS A 136 9.81 16.17 41.25
C LYS A 136 9.07 17.07 40.27
N GLN A 137 8.89 16.63 39.02
CA GLN A 137 8.11 17.35 38.01
C GLN A 137 6.65 17.49 38.46
N ARG A 138 6.06 16.42 39.03
CA ARG A 138 4.70 16.47 39.62
C ARG A 138 4.62 17.46 40.79
N GLN A 139 5.59 17.45 41.70
CA GLN A 139 5.66 18.40 42.81
C GLN A 139 5.74 19.85 42.33
N VAL A 140 6.51 20.13 41.26
CA VAL A 140 6.56 21.45 40.63
C VAL A 140 5.18 21.86 40.12
N SER A 141 4.50 20.98 39.38
CA SER A 141 3.16 21.26 38.87
C SER A 141 2.14 21.48 40.00
N GLU A 142 2.23 20.72 41.09
CA GLU A 142 1.38 20.90 42.29
C GLU A 142 1.59 22.28 42.92
N PHE A 143 2.85 22.68 43.17
CA PHE A 143 3.14 24.02 43.71
C PHE A 143 2.75 25.15 42.76
N GLN A 144 2.88 24.95 41.45
CA GLN A 144 2.41 25.91 40.45
C GLN A 144 0.89 26.08 40.48
N GLN A 145 0.15 24.97 40.62
CA GLN A 145 -1.31 25.01 40.74
C GLN A 145 -1.74 25.71 42.04
N ILE A 146 -1.09 25.39 43.17
CA ILE A 146 -1.32 26.07 44.46
C ILE A 146 -1.07 27.57 44.30
N ASN A 147 0.04 27.97 43.67
CA ASN A 147 0.35 29.38 43.43
C ASN A 147 -0.69 30.08 42.55
N SER A 148 -1.21 29.40 41.53
CA SER A 148 -2.28 29.93 40.69
C SER A 148 -3.56 30.20 41.51
N ASN A 149 -3.93 29.26 42.38
CA ASN A 149 -5.10 29.41 43.27
C ASN A 149 -4.90 30.55 44.27
N ILE A 150 -3.72 30.65 44.90
CA ILE A 150 -3.40 31.73 45.84
C ILE A 150 -3.44 33.09 45.14
N ARG A 151 -2.94 33.21 43.89
CA ARG A 151 -3.00 34.47 43.12
C ARG A 151 -4.45 34.92 42.86
N ALA A 152 -5.33 34.00 42.45
CA ALA A 152 -6.74 34.31 42.22
C ALA A 152 -7.45 34.82 43.49
N GLN A 153 -7.13 34.24 44.65
CA GLN A 153 -7.65 34.68 45.96
C GLN A 153 -6.99 35.99 46.44
N TYR A 154 -5.71 36.18 46.14
CA TYR A 154 -4.96 37.39 46.47
C TYR A 154 -5.53 38.62 45.77
N ASP A 155 -5.80 38.52 44.46
CA ASP A 155 -6.36 39.64 43.69
C ASP A 155 -7.74 40.06 44.24
N SER A 156 -8.55 39.07 44.64
CA SER A 156 -9.85 39.28 45.27
C SER A 156 -9.73 39.91 46.66
N THR A 157 -8.84 39.42 47.52
CA THR A 157 -8.61 39.98 48.87
C THR A 157 -7.97 41.37 48.85
N LEU A 158 -7.17 41.68 47.83
CA LEU A 158 -6.60 43.00 47.63
C LEU A 158 -7.70 44.01 47.28
N LEU A 159 -8.64 43.64 46.40
CA LEU A 159 -9.80 44.47 46.06
C LEU A 159 -10.71 44.68 47.29
N GLU A 160 -10.99 43.64 48.07
CA GLU A 160 -11.72 43.74 49.34
C GLU A 160 -11.04 44.70 50.32
N LYS A 161 -9.71 44.63 50.43
CA LYS A 161 -8.92 45.53 51.27
C LYS A 161 -8.96 46.98 50.78
N ILE A 162 -8.90 47.21 49.46
CA ILE A 162 -9.04 48.55 48.86
C ILE A 162 -10.47 49.10 49.09
N ALA A 163 -11.47 48.23 49.04
CA ALA A 163 -12.87 48.56 49.31
C ALA A 163 -13.18 48.78 50.81
N GLY A 164 -12.21 48.62 51.71
CA GLY A 164 -12.38 48.82 53.16
C GLY A 164 -13.17 47.71 53.86
N GLN A 165 -13.34 46.55 53.23
CA GLN A 165 -14.06 45.41 53.80
C GLN A 165 -13.24 44.78 54.94
N SER A 166 -13.89 44.48 56.08
CA SER A 166 -13.21 43.89 57.23
C SER A 166 -12.75 42.45 56.91
N PRO A 167 -11.57 42.01 57.42
CA PRO A 167 -11.08 40.65 57.21
C PRO A 167 -12.06 39.55 57.64
N GLN A 168 -12.93 39.83 58.61
CA GLN A 168 -13.96 38.91 59.13
C GLN A 168 -15.15 38.74 58.17
N GLN A 169 -15.30 39.63 57.20
CA GLN A 169 -16.32 39.59 56.15
C GLN A 169 -15.73 39.13 54.80
N SER A 170 -14.44 38.83 54.74
CA SER A 170 -13.80 38.32 53.54
C SER A 170 -14.29 36.91 53.23
N ILE A 171 -14.62 36.65 51.97
CA ILE A 171 -15.00 35.29 51.50
C ILE A 171 -13.74 34.41 51.36
N ASN A 172 -12.55 35.02 51.37
CA ASN A 172 -11.28 34.37 51.11
C ASN A 172 -10.58 33.96 52.41
N LEU A 173 -10.07 32.73 52.45
CA LEU A 173 -9.46 32.11 53.64
C LEU A 173 -8.08 32.68 54.02
N VAL A 174 -7.40 33.40 53.10
CA VAL A 174 -5.99 33.78 53.26
C VAL A 174 -5.84 35.30 53.19
N SER A 175 -5.26 35.91 54.23
CA SER A 175 -4.97 37.35 54.20
C SER A 175 -3.88 37.68 53.18
N ALA A 176 -3.96 38.86 52.56
CA ALA A 176 -3.02 39.31 51.52
C ALA A 176 -1.53 39.17 51.91
N GLY A 177 -1.19 39.35 53.19
CA GLY A 177 0.18 39.16 53.70
C GLY A 177 0.64 37.69 53.75
N LYS A 178 -0.24 36.78 54.19
CA LYS A 178 0.03 35.34 54.21
C LYS A 178 0.12 34.76 52.80
N ALA A 179 -0.76 35.21 51.90
CA ALA A 179 -0.74 34.83 50.49
C ALA A 179 0.60 35.20 49.81
N LYS A 180 1.12 36.41 50.05
CA LYS A 180 2.43 36.82 49.52
C LYS A 180 3.57 35.94 50.03
N GLN A 181 3.60 35.65 51.33
CA GLN A 181 4.63 34.81 51.94
C GLN A 181 4.60 33.37 51.42
N GLU A 182 3.41 32.77 51.27
CA GLU A 182 3.26 31.43 50.69
C GLU A 182 3.69 31.38 49.22
N LEU A 183 3.33 32.38 48.41
CA LEU A 183 3.77 32.49 47.02
C LEU A 183 5.30 32.56 46.90
N GLU A 184 5.96 33.36 47.75
CA GLU A 184 7.42 33.46 47.77
C GLU A 184 8.08 32.14 48.19
N GLN A 185 7.55 31.47 49.23
CA GLN A 185 8.06 30.17 49.69
C GLN A 185 7.90 29.08 48.62
N ASN A 186 6.72 28.99 48.00
CA ASN A 186 6.45 28.02 46.94
C ASN A 186 7.31 28.31 45.70
N SER A 187 7.51 29.58 45.34
CA SER A 187 8.37 29.95 44.21
C SER A 187 9.83 29.54 44.45
N ARG A 188 10.34 29.70 45.69
CA ARG A 188 11.67 29.19 46.06
C ARG A 188 11.74 27.67 45.96
N ARG A 189 10.74 26.94 46.47
CA ARG A 189 10.66 25.48 46.37
C ARG A 189 10.62 25.00 44.92
N ILE A 190 9.82 25.65 44.06
CA ILE A 190 9.78 25.36 42.62
C ILE A 190 11.18 25.54 42.01
N SER A 191 11.86 26.64 42.31
CA SER A 191 13.21 26.89 41.79
C SER A 191 14.21 25.82 42.23
N THR A 192 14.17 25.40 43.50
CA THR A 192 15.03 24.30 44.01
C THR A 192 14.72 22.98 43.32
N LEU A 193 13.44 22.61 43.21
CA LEU A 193 13.03 21.39 42.51
C LEU A 193 13.44 21.41 41.03
N GLN A 194 13.34 22.56 40.35
CA GLN A 194 13.78 22.71 38.97
C GLN A 194 15.30 22.53 38.82
N GLN A 195 16.10 23.07 39.75
CA GLN A 195 17.55 22.85 39.77
C GLN A 195 17.90 21.37 40.01
N GLU A 196 17.20 20.70 40.92
CA GLU A 196 17.36 19.27 41.17
C GLU A 196 16.98 18.43 39.94
N ILE A 197 15.87 18.77 39.27
CA ILE A 197 15.47 18.13 38.01
C ILE A 197 16.56 18.32 36.96
N TYR A 198 17.10 19.52 36.79
CA TYR A 198 18.18 19.79 35.85
C TYR A 198 19.43 18.94 36.16
N SER A 199 19.82 18.86 37.43
CA SER A 199 20.93 18.03 37.89
C SER A 199 20.71 16.54 37.59
N LEU A 200 19.51 16.01 37.86
CA LEU A 200 19.16 14.62 37.57
C LEU A 200 19.12 14.33 36.07
N LYS A 201 18.57 15.26 35.25
CA LYS A 201 18.60 15.16 33.79
C LYS A 201 20.04 15.08 33.28
N ASN A 202 20.91 15.97 33.78
CA ASN A 202 22.32 15.97 33.42
C ASN A 202 23.01 14.67 33.85
N GLN A 203 22.77 14.22 35.09
CA GLN A 203 23.30 12.95 35.59
C GLN A 203 22.92 11.77 34.69
N LEU A 204 21.70 11.73 34.16
CA LEU A 204 21.22 10.65 33.29
C LEU A 204 21.93 10.65 31.94
N VAL A 205 22.12 11.81 31.31
CA VAL A 205 22.77 11.91 29.98
C VAL A 205 24.28 11.77 30.04
N THR A 206 24.92 12.11 31.17
CA THR A 206 26.38 11.96 31.35
C THR A 206 26.81 10.57 31.82
N LYS A 207 25.89 9.60 31.93
CA LYS A 207 26.26 8.21 32.24
C LYS A 207 27.04 7.59 31.07
N PRO A 208 28.05 6.75 31.32
CA PRO A 208 28.80 6.09 30.25
C PRO A 208 27.91 5.37 29.23
N GLU A 209 26.87 4.68 29.70
CA GLU A 209 25.91 3.96 28.86
C GLU A 209 25.12 4.92 27.96
N SER A 210 24.65 6.04 28.54
CA SER A 210 23.92 7.09 27.81
C SER A 210 24.82 7.83 26.82
N ILE A 211 26.08 8.09 27.18
CA ILE A 211 27.07 8.71 26.30
C ILE A 211 27.30 7.82 25.08
N ASN A 212 27.52 6.52 25.25
CA ASN A 212 27.71 5.60 24.12
C ASN A 212 26.50 5.59 23.17
N PHE A 213 25.28 5.61 23.73
CA PHE A 213 24.05 5.68 22.94
C PHE A 213 23.92 7.02 22.19
N LEU A 214 24.22 8.14 22.86
CA LEU A 214 24.16 9.47 22.26
C LEU A 214 25.26 9.69 21.22
N ASP A 215 26.45 9.12 21.40
CA ASP A 215 27.56 9.19 20.46
C ASP A 215 27.22 8.45 19.16
N LEU A 216 26.52 7.30 19.26
CA LEU A 216 25.96 6.63 18.09
C LEU A 216 24.97 7.56 17.38
N LEU A 217 24.00 8.11 18.11
CA LEU A 217 22.93 8.95 17.57
C LEU A 217 23.44 10.24 16.90
N LYS A 218 24.52 10.83 17.44
CA LYS A 218 25.16 12.05 16.91
C LYS A 218 26.10 11.77 15.75
N ASN A 219 26.29 10.50 15.36
CA ASN A 219 27.10 10.15 14.21
C ASN A 219 26.31 10.33 12.90
N ASP A 220 26.47 11.51 12.29
CA ASP A 220 25.79 11.86 11.04
C ASP A 220 26.10 10.88 9.90
N SER A 221 27.31 10.31 9.85
CA SER A 221 27.67 9.35 8.80
C SER A 221 26.84 8.07 8.91
N GLN A 222 26.69 7.53 10.12
CA GLN A 222 25.89 6.33 10.34
C GLN A 222 24.40 6.59 10.12
N PHE A 223 23.89 7.74 10.58
CA PHE A 223 22.51 8.13 10.33
C PHE A 223 22.23 8.26 8.83
N ASN A 224 23.08 8.95 8.08
CA ASN A 224 22.90 9.13 6.65
C ASN A 224 22.95 7.80 5.89
N GLN A 225 23.79 6.86 6.32
CA GLN A 225 23.80 5.51 5.77
C GLN A 225 22.48 4.78 6.04
N VAL A 226 22.03 4.72 7.29
CA VAL A 226 20.74 4.09 7.66
C VAL A 226 19.57 4.72 6.90
N LYS A 227 19.58 6.04 6.73
CA LYS A 227 18.58 6.78 5.96
C LYS A 227 18.59 6.38 4.49
N ALA A 228 19.76 6.35 3.85
CA ALA A 228 19.88 5.96 2.44
C ALA A 228 19.41 4.51 2.24
N ASP A 229 19.84 3.60 3.11
CA ASP A 229 19.49 2.19 3.07
C ASP A 229 17.98 1.97 3.30
N TYR A 230 17.37 2.69 4.25
CA TYR A 230 15.93 2.66 4.49
C TYR A 230 15.14 3.20 3.28
N GLN A 231 15.58 4.30 2.68
CA GLN A 231 14.94 4.88 1.50
C GLN A 231 15.01 3.92 0.31
N GLN A 232 16.18 3.31 0.08
CA GLN A 232 16.35 2.30 -0.95
C GLN A 232 15.46 1.08 -0.69
N ALA A 233 15.42 0.57 0.54
CA ALA A 233 14.55 -0.55 0.90
C ALA A 233 13.07 -0.20 0.69
N SER A 234 12.64 0.99 1.13
CA SER A 234 11.27 1.49 0.96
C SER A 234 10.87 1.64 -0.50
N PHE A 235 11.80 2.07 -1.34
CA PHE A 235 11.60 2.18 -2.77
C PHE A 235 11.38 0.82 -3.45
N TRP A 236 12.21 -0.18 -3.13
CA TRP A 236 12.12 -1.50 -3.78
C TRP A 236 11.06 -2.43 -3.18
N TYR A 237 10.66 -2.21 -1.93
CA TYR A 237 9.77 -3.11 -1.21
C TYR A 237 8.44 -3.41 -1.93
N PRO A 238 7.69 -2.42 -2.47
CA PRO A 238 6.46 -2.70 -3.22
C PRO A 238 6.69 -3.62 -4.43
N SER A 239 7.82 -3.48 -5.12
CA SER A 239 8.18 -4.32 -6.27
C SER A 239 8.50 -5.75 -5.86
N ILE A 240 9.19 -5.93 -4.73
CA ILE A 240 9.48 -7.24 -4.14
C ILE A 240 8.18 -7.93 -3.73
N GLN A 241 7.28 -7.22 -3.04
CA GLN A 241 5.97 -7.73 -2.65
C GLN A 241 5.16 -8.21 -3.87
N PHE A 242 5.07 -7.37 -4.90
CA PHE A 242 4.37 -7.72 -6.13
C PHE A 242 4.98 -8.93 -6.83
N SER A 243 6.30 -9.04 -6.84
CA SER A 243 7.02 -10.18 -7.42
C SER A 243 6.67 -11.49 -6.71
N PHE A 244 6.62 -11.50 -5.37
CA PHE A 244 6.19 -12.66 -4.59
C PHE A 244 4.72 -13.03 -4.80
N GLN A 245 3.84 -12.02 -4.89
CA GLN A 245 2.42 -12.25 -5.20
C GLN A 245 2.24 -12.85 -6.61
N CYS A 246 3.02 -12.38 -7.59
CA CYS A 246 3.05 -12.94 -8.93
C CYS A 246 3.62 -14.37 -8.94
N LEU A 247 4.69 -14.63 -8.18
CA LEU A 247 5.26 -15.98 -8.03
C LEU A 247 4.25 -16.96 -7.42
N PHE A 248 3.36 -16.51 -6.54
CA PHE A 248 2.28 -17.32 -6.00
C PHE A 248 1.12 -17.53 -7.00
N LEU A 249 0.64 -16.48 -7.67
CA LEU A 249 -0.54 -16.54 -8.53
C LEU A 249 -0.28 -17.11 -9.93
N VAL A 250 0.84 -16.73 -10.57
CA VAL A 250 1.11 -17.09 -11.97
C VAL A 250 1.13 -18.60 -12.16
N PRO A 251 1.78 -19.42 -11.30
CA PRO A 251 1.72 -20.87 -11.42
C PRO A 251 0.28 -21.42 -11.35
N LEU A 252 -0.55 -20.91 -10.44
CA LEU A 252 -1.95 -21.33 -10.31
C LEU A 252 -2.76 -21.00 -11.57
N ILE A 253 -2.55 -19.80 -12.14
CA ILE A 253 -3.18 -19.38 -13.40
C ILE A 253 -2.71 -20.27 -14.55
N LEU A 254 -1.41 -20.56 -14.65
CA LEU A 254 -0.85 -21.41 -15.70
C LEU A 254 -1.39 -22.84 -15.62
N VAL A 255 -1.53 -23.41 -14.42
CA VAL A 255 -2.12 -24.73 -14.22
C VAL A 255 -3.60 -24.71 -14.61
N ALA A 256 -4.39 -23.74 -14.13
CA ALA A 256 -5.80 -23.62 -14.47
C ALA A 256 -6.02 -23.46 -15.98
N LEU A 257 -5.19 -22.63 -16.63
CA LEU A 257 -5.21 -22.41 -18.08
C LEU A 257 -4.79 -23.67 -18.86
N SER A 258 -3.76 -24.39 -18.40
CA SER A 258 -3.30 -25.63 -19.03
C SER A 258 -4.37 -26.72 -18.96
N VAL A 259 -5.00 -26.90 -17.79
CA VAL A 259 -6.11 -27.84 -17.58
C VAL A 259 -7.31 -27.45 -18.45
N HIS A 260 -7.66 -26.16 -18.52
CA HIS A 260 -8.75 -25.69 -19.36
C HIS A 260 -8.49 -25.98 -20.84
N ASN A 261 -7.31 -25.64 -21.35
CA ASN A 261 -6.92 -25.87 -22.74
C ASN A 261 -6.86 -27.36 -23.09
N PHE A 262 -6.57 -28.23 -22.13
CA PHE A 262 -6.57 -29.68 -22.30
C PHE A 262 -7.99 -30.28 -22.28
N ALA A 263 -8.85 -29.80 -21.37
CA ALA A 263 -10.21 -30.32 -21.17
C ALA A 263 -11.20 -29.84 -22.24
N GLN A 264 -11.06 -28.61 -22.72
CA GLN A 264 -11.97 -28.01 -23.70
C GLN A 264 -12.06 -28.79 -25.03
N PRO A 265 -10.95 -29.23 -25.68
CA PRO A 265 -11.02 -30.00 -26.92
C PRO A 265 -11.46 -31.45 -26.73
N ARG A 266 -11.37 -31.99 -25.49
CA ARG A 266 -11.73 -33.38 -25.15
C ARG A 266 -13.18 -33.53 -24.64
N GLU A 267 -13.96 -32.46 -24.66
CA GLU A 267 -15.37 -32.42 -24.22
C GLU A 267 -15.60 -32.84 -22.75
N TYR A 268 -14.58 -32.67 -21.90
CA TYR A 268 -14.70 -32.86 -20.45
C TYR A 268 -15.43 -31.66 -19.81
N GLY A 269 -16.75 -31.62 -19.96
CA GLY A 269 -17.60 -30.48 -19.59
C GLY A 269 -17.44 -29.99 -18.16
N LEU A 270 -17.38 -30.88 -17.17
CA LEU A 270 -17.20 -30.53 -15.75
C LEU A 270 -15.81 -29.94 -15.46
N ILE A 271 -14.76 -30.59 -15.94
CA ILE A 271 -13.37 -30.16 -15.74
C ILE A 271 -13.11 -28.82 -16.46
N SER A 272 -13.67 -28.65 -17.67
CA SER A 272 -13.60 -27.40 -18.42
C SER A 272 -14.32 -26.25 -17.71
N LEU A 273 -15.41 -26.53 -16.98
CA LEU A 273 -16.15 -25.54 -16.20
C LEU A 273 -15.36 -25.13 -14.95
N ILE A 274 -14.88 -26.10 -14.17
CA ILE A 274 -14.14 -25.85 -12.92
C ILE A 274 -12.83 -25.10 -13.21
N SER A 275 -12.06 -25.55 -14.20
CA SER A 275 -10.81 -24.87 -14.62
C SER A 275 -11.04 -23.45 -15.10
N TRP A 276 -12.19 -23.17 -15.72
CA TRP A 276 -12.56 -21.81 -16.12
C TRP A 276 -12.87 -20.92 -14.91
N HIS A 277 -13.66 -21.40 -13.94
CA HIS A 277 -13.94 -20.64 -12.72
C HIS A 277 -12.67 -20.36 -11.91
N LEU A 278 -11.81 -21.37 -11.73
CA LEU A 278 -10.52 -21.20 -11.05
C LEU A 278 -9.64 -20.16 -11.75
N LEU A 279 -9.56 -20.19 -13.09
CA LEU A 279 -8.81 -19.18 -13.85
C LEU A 279 -9.34 -17.78 -13.55
N VAL A 280 -10.66 -17.58 -13.56
CA VAL A 280 -11.29 -16.29 -13.27
C VAL A 280 -11.01 -15.84 -11.84
N ILE A 281 -11.16 -16.73 -10.87
CA ILE A 281 -10.92 -16.45 -9.45
C ILE A 281 -9.47 -16.02 -9.23
N PHE A 282 -8.50 -16.63 -9.90
CA PHE A 282 -7.09 -16.24 -9.76
C PHE A 282 -6.74 -14.96 -10.53
N LEU A 283 -7.44 -14.66 -11.64
CA LEU A 283 -7.21 -13.45 -12.42
C LEU A 283 -7.71 -12.18 -11.71
N ILE A 284 -8.79 -12.28 -10.91
CA ILE A 284 -9.36 -11.13 -10.19
C ILE A 284 -8.34 -10.50 -9.22
N PRO A 285 -7.72 -11.24 -8.27
CA PRO A 285 -6.68 -10.71 -7.39
C PRO A 285 -5.47 -10.17 -8.15
N LEU A 286 -5.04 -10.84 -9.23
CA LEU A 286 -3.91 -10.39 -10.03
C LEU A 286 -4.17 -9.00 -10.63
N LEU A 287 -5.35 -8.80 -11.22
CA LEU A 287 -5.73 -7.50 -11.79
C LEU A 287 -5.77 -6.42 -10.71
N LEU A 288 -6.37 -6.69 -9.55
CA LEU A 288 -6.39 -5.75 -8.43
C LEU A 288 -4.98 -5.36 -7.97
N LYS A 289 -4.07 -6.35 -7.84
CA LYS A 289 -2.67 -6.09 -7.46
C LYS A 289 -1.86 -5.35 -8.52
N ILE A 290 -2.16 -5.55 -9.80
CA ILE A 290 -1.57 -4.73 -10.88
C ILE A 290 -2.01 -3.28 -10.74
N PHE A 291 -3.30 -3.01 -10.46
CA PHE A 291 -3.77 -1.63 -10.26
C PHE A 291 -3.15 -0.99 -9.02
N GLU A 292 -3.09 -1.71 -7.90
CA GLU A 292 -2.43 -1.26 -6.66
C GLU A 292 -0.95 -0.94 -6.92
N PHE A 293 -0.23 -1.83 -7.61
CA PHE A 293 1.16 -1.61 -8.02
C PHE A 293 1.30 -0.46 -9.02
N LEU A 294 0.37 -0.21 -9.92
CA LEU A 294 0.46 0.95 -10.83
C LEU A 294 0.19 2.28 -10.12
N GLN A 295 -0.68 2.29 -9.11
CA GLN A 295 -1.00 3.49 -8.33
C GLN A 295 0.12 3.86 -7.34
N PHE A 296 0.74 2.86 -6.70
CA PHE A 296 1.73 3.05 -5.64
C PHE A 296 3.13 2.58 -6.00
N GLY A 297 3.34 2.07 -7.22
CA GLY A 297 4.60 1.45 -7.61
C GLY A 297 5.66 2.41 -8.10
N VAL A 298 6.87 1.87 -8.16
CA VAL A 298 8.14 2.54 -8.46
C VAL A 298 8.10 3.43 -9.70
N LEU A 299 7.43 3.00 -10.77
CA LEU A 299 7.33 3.79 -12.00
C LEU A 299 6.55 5.10 -11.79
N PHE A 300 5.51 5.07 -10.95
CA PHE A 300 4.68 6.23 -10.68
C PHE A 300 5.41 7.23 -9.77
N THR A 301 6.06 6.75 -8.70
CA THR A 301 6.82 7.61 -7.78
C THR A 301 8.04 8.23 -8.45
N LEU A 302 8.78 7.49 -9.28
CA LEU A 302 9.96 8.01 -9.98
C LEU A 302 9.57 9.09 -11.02
N ILE A 303 8.49 8.89 -11.77
CA ILE A 303 7.95 9.92 -12.67
C ILE A 303 7.49 11.13 -11.85
N PHE A 304 6.82 10.92 -10.72
CA PHE A 304 6.35 11.99 -9.85
C PHE A 304 7.50 12.83 -9.26
N ASP A 305 8.57 12.19 -8.79
CA ASP A 305 9.72 12.88 -8.19
C ASP A 305 10.51 13.68 -9.23
N ILE A 306 10.67 13.14 -10.44
CA ILE A 306 11.23 13.89 -11.59
C ILE A 306 10.35 15.10 -11.93
N LEU A 307 9.03 14.92 -12.01
CA LEU A 307 8.10 16.01 -12.31
C LEU A 307 8.09 17.07 -11.20
N ASN A 308 8.11 16.69 -9.92
CA ASN A 308 8.23 17.61 -8.79
C ASN A 308 9.51 18.43 -8.82
N THR A 309 10.62 17.79 -9.18
CA THR A 309 11.94 18.43 -9.25
C THR A 309 12.00 19.43 -10.41
N ILE A 310 11.44 19.07 -11.56
CA ILE A 310 11.37 19.94 -12.74
C ILE A 310 10.38 21.11 -12.53
N LEU A 311 9.26 20.85 -11.86
CA LEU A 311 8.17 21.82 -11.67
C LEU A 311 8.28 22.61 -10.34
N GLY A 312 9.42 22.48 -9.64
CA GLY A 312 9.73 23.29 -8.45
C GLY A 312 8.75 23.11 -7.28
N GLY A 313 8.13 21.94 -7.14
CA GLY A 313 7.20 21.65 -6.04
C GLY A 313 5.78 22.22 -6.19
N LEU A 314 5.39 22.71 -7.37
CA LEU A 314 3.98 23.07 -7.65
C LEU A 314 3.10 21.81 -7.79
N LEU A 315 2.72 21.22 -6.64
CA LEU A 315 1.87 20.03 -6.52
C LEU A 315 0.54 20.14 -7.30
N PHE A 316 0.02 21.36 -7.44
CA PHE A 316 -1.19 21.63 -8.21
C PHE A 316 -1.01 21.32 -9.71
N LEU A 317 0.10 21.74 -10.31
CA LEU A 317 0.35 21.57 -11.75
C LEU A 317 0.49 20.08 -12.13
N ILE A 318 1.04 19.29 -11.22
CA ILE A 318 1.18 17.84 -11.37
C ILE A 318 -0.19 17.15 -11.38
N SER A 319 -1.14 17.62 -10.57
CA SER A 319 -2.52 17.13 -10.58
C SER A 319 -3.21 17.33 -11.95
N TYR A 320 -2.97 18.47 -12.63
CA TYR A 320 -3.48 18.68 -14.00
C TYR A 320 -2.84 17.75 -15.02
N ILE A 321 -1.54 17.53 -14.91
CA ILE A 321 -0.83 16.58 -15.77
C ILE A 321 -1.43 15.19 -15.59
N TYR A 322 -1.74 14.74 -14.36
CA TYR A 322 -2.38 13.44 -14.13
C TYR A 322 -3.76 13.30 -14.77
N ILE A 323 -4.62 14.32 -14.61
CA ILE A 323 -5.95 14.33 -15.23
C ILE A 323 -5.85 14.19 -16.75
N LEU A 324 -4.79 14.71 -17.37
CA LEU A 324 -4.55 14.62 -18.80
C LEU A 324 -3.85 13.32 -19.22
N LEU A 325 -2.88 12.84 -18.43
CA LEU A 325 -2.02 11.70 -18.77
C LEU A 325 -2.75 10.37 -18.63
N ILE A 326 -3.64 10.21 -17.64
CA ILE A 326 -4.43 8.99 -17.45
C ILE A 326 -5.30 8.68 -18.70
N PRO A 327 -6.11 9.62 -19.23
CA PRO A 327 -6.85 9.41 -20.48
C PRO A 327 -5.95 9.15 -21.68
N VAL A 328 -4.81 9.86 -21.80
CA VAL A 328 -3.90 9.73 -22.95
C VAL A 328 -3.22 8.36 -22.97
N VAL A 329 -2.70 7.89 -21.83
CA VAL A 329 -2.10 6.55 -21.70
C VAL A 329 -3.18 5.48 -21.88
N GLY A 330 -4.35 5.67 -21.28
CA GLY A 330 -5.50 4.79 -21.48
C GLY A 330 -5.85 4.66 -22.96
N PHE A 331 -5.92 5.78 -23.68
CA PHE A 331 -6.19 5.81 -25.12
C PHE A 331 -5.06 5.19 -25.95
N GLY A 332 -3.80 5.43 -25.61
CA GLY A 332 -2.63 4.82 -26.26
C GLY A 332 -2.61 3.29 -26.12
N ILE A 333 -2.87 2.78 -24.92
CA ILE A 333 -3.01 1.34 -24.67
C ILE A 333 -4.18 0.77 -25.49
N ILE A 334 -5.34 1.44 -25.46
CA ILE A 334 -6.51 1.06 -26.28
C ILE A 334 -6.14 0.97 -27.76
N GLN A 335 -5.43 1.95 -28.31
CA GLN A 335 -5.03 2.01 -29.71
C GLN A 335 -4.03 0.90 -30.07
N LEU A 336 -3.09 0.60 -29.17
CA LEU A 336 -2.10 -0.46 -29.34
C LEU A 336 -2.78 -1.84 -29.36
N PHE A 337 -3.69 -2.10 -28.43
CA PHE A 337 -4.53 -3.32 -28.43
C PHE A 337 -5.39 -3.43 -29.69
N GLN A 338 -5.93 -2.31 -30.20
CA GLN A 338 -6.66 -2.27 -31.46
C GLN A 338 -5.81 -2.65 -32.67
N LYS A 339 -4.57 -2.14 -32.75
CA LYS A 339 -3.67 -2.41 -33.88
C LYS A 339 -3.08 -3.82 -33.86
N VAL A 340 -2.75 -4.36 -32.67
CA VAL A 340 -2.06 -5.65 -32.51
C VAL A 340 -3.04 -6.84 -32.50
N ILE A 341 -4.19 -6.72 -31.83
CA ILE A 341 -5.11 -7.86 -31.60
C ILE A 341 -6.36 -7.81 -32.49
N PHE A 342 -6.75 -6.65 -33.01
CA PHE A 342 -8.10 -6.44 -33.58
C PHE A 342 -8.19 -6.15 -35.07
N ASN A 343 -7.16 -6.41 -35.86
CA ASN A 343 -7.30 -6.39 -37.33
C ASN A 343 -8.11 -7.62 -37.80
N THR A 344 -9.43 -7.47 -37.81
CA THR A 344 -10.39 -8.52 -38.22
C THR A 344 -10.17 -8.94 -39.67
N LYS A 345 -9.74 -8.02 -40.53
CA LYS A 345 -9.41 -8.28 -41.94
C LYS A 345 -8.18 -9.18 -42.06
N MET A 346 -7.13 -8.94 -41.27
CA MET A 346 -5.94 -9.82 -41.22
C MET A 346 -6.23 -11.18 -40.57
N GLN A 347 -7.08 -11.23 -39.55
CA GLN A 347 -7.50 -12.49 -38.95
C GLN A 347 -8.36 -13.33 -39.90
N ALA A 348 -9.26 -12.70 -40.65
CA ALA A 348 -10.05 -13.37 -41.68
C ALA A 348 -9.15 -13.90 -42.81
N LEU A 349 -8.19 -13.11 -43.28
CA LEU A 349 -7.22 -13.53 -44.29
C LEU A 349 -6.42 -14.75 -43.86
N ARG A 350 -5.82 -14.72 -42.66
CA ARG A 350 -5.07 -15.88 -42.11
C ARG A 350 -5.94 -17.11 -41.96
N ARG A 351 -7.20 -16.95 -41.50
CA ARG A 351 -8.13 -18.07 -41.36
C ARG A 351 -8.51 -18.70 -42.70
N VAL A 352 -8.71 -17.88 -43.74
CA VAL A 352 -9.00 -18.38 -45.09
C VAL A 352 -7.78 -19.11 -45.67
N GLN A 353 -6.58 -18.58 -45.48
CA GLN A 353 -5.32 -19.24 -45.90
C GLN A 353 -5.13 -20.61 -45.22
N ASP A 354 -5.46 -20.71 -43.93
CA ASP A 354 -5.31 -21.95 -43.15
C ASP A 354 -6.51 -22.91 -43.27
N SER A 355 -7.46 -22.66 -44.18
CA SER A 355 -8.69 -23.43 -44.36
C SER A 355 -9.51 -23.57 -43.06
N ARG A 356 -9.68 -22.46 -42.35
CA ARG A 356 -10.45 -22.38 -41.10
C ARG A 356 -11.67 -21.49 -41.26
N CYS A 357 -12.73 -21.80 -40.51
CA CYS A 357 -13.93 -20.99 -40.51
C CYS A 357 -13.66 -19.55 -40.03
N ILE A 358 -14.17 -18.56 -40.76
CA ILE A 358 -13.97 -17.13 -40.45
C ILE A 358 -14.53 -16.76 -39.07
N ASN A 359 -15.61 -17.41 -38.63
CA ASN A 359 -16.27 -17.14 -37.34
C ASN A 359 -15.70 -17.97 -36.17
N CYS A 360 -15.70 -19.31 -36.29
CA CYS A 360 -15.34 -20.20 -35.18
C CYS A 360 -13.90 -20.74 -35.21
N ALA A 361 -13.13 -20.43 -36.26
CA ALA A 361 -11.71 -20.81 -36.44
C ALA A 361 -11.40 -22.32 -36.45
N LYS A 362 -12.41 -23.19 -36.53
CA LYS A 362 -12.22 -24.64 -36.75
C LYS A 362 -11.85 -24.92 -38.22
N LYS A 363 -11.02 -25.94 -38.45
CA LYS A 363 -10.61 -26.37 -39.80
C LYS A 363 -11.84 -26.85 -40.59
N ILE A 364 -11.94 -26.44 -41.84
CA ILE A 364 -13.02 -26.76 -42.77
C ILE A 364 -12.42 -27.23 -44.10
N ARG A 365 -13.22 -27.84 -44.97
CA ARG A 365 -12.75 -28.19 -46.31
C ARG A 365 -12.74 -26.94 -47.19
N HIS A 366 -11.85 -26.91 -48.18
CA HIS A 366 -11.87 -25.86 -49.19
C HIS A 366 -13.24 -25.86 -49.88
N HIS A 367 -13.83 -24.67 -50.03
CA HIS A 367 -15.15 -24.43 -50.65
C HIS A 367 -16.41 -24.69 -49.81
N ASP A 368 -16.29 -25.03 -48.51
CA ASP A 368 -17.45 -25.13 -47.62
C ASP A 368 -18.17 -23.77 -47.47
N LYS A 369 -19.37 -23.65 -48.07
CA LYS A 369 -20.22 -22.44 -48.00
C LYS A 369 -20.69 -22.13 -46.58
N TYR A 370 -21.06 -23.18 -45.85
CA TYR A 370 -21.44 -23.14 -44.44
C TYR A 370 -20.43 -23.91 -43.61
N CYS A 371 -20.12 -23.41 -42.41
CA CYS A 371 -19.25 -24.14 -41.50
C CYS A 371 -19.99 -25.33 -40.87
N PRO A 372 -19.51 -26.59 -40.99
CA PRO A 372 -20.16 -27.77 -40.41
C PRO A 372 -20.15 -27.76 -38.87
N HIS A 373 -19.30 -26.94 -38.24
CA HIS A 373 -19.20 -26.86 -36.78
C HIS A 373 -20.05 -25.75 -36.14
N CYS A 374 -20.46 -24.73 -36.89
CA CYS A 374 -21.19 -23.59 -36.32
C CYS A 374 -22.30 -23.01 -37.22
N GLY A 375 -22.54 -23.57 -38.41
CA GLY A 375 -23.58 -23.14 -39.33
C GLY A 375 -23.36 -21.78 -39.99
N TYR A 376 -22.19 -21.15 -39.83
CA TYR A 376 -21.94 -19.80 -40.35
C TYR A 376 -21.72 -19.78 -41.87
N TYR A 377 -22.45 -18.93 -42.59
CA TYR A 377 -22.27 -18.68 -44.03
C TYR A 377 -21.11 -17.72 -44.31
N GLN A 378 -20.11 -18.18 -45.08
CA GLN A 378 -18.78 -17.55 -45.16
C GLN A 378 -18.58 -16.59 -46.35
N TYR A 379 -19.53 -16.54 -47.29
CA TYR A 379 -19.40 -15.80 -48.54
C TYR A 379 -20.33 -14.58 -48.60
N ILE A 380 -19.96 -13.59 -49.39
CA ILE A 380 -20.76 -12.44 -49.80
C ILE A 380 -20.59 -12.25 -51.30
N GLU A 381 -21.60 -11.72 -51.97
CA GLU A 381 -21.51 -11.38 -53.39
C GLU A 381 -20.66 -10.11 -53.57
N CYS A 382 -19.72 -10.13 -54.53
CA CYS A 382 -18.94 -8.96 -54.88
C CYS A 382 -19.77 -8.00 -55.74
N PRO A 383 -19.91 -6.71 -55.39
CA PRO A 383 -20.71 -5.77 -56.17
C PRO A 383 -20.11 -5.43 -57.55
N ASN A 384 -18.82 -5.72 -57.78
CA ASN A 384 -18.16 -5.41 -59.06
C ASN A 384 -18.18 -6.57 -60.06
N CYS A 385 -18.01 -7.81 -59.59
CA CYS A 385 -17.93 -8.98 -60.48
C CYS A 385 -19.03 -10.02 -60.24
N HIS A 386 -19.94 -9.77 -59.29
CA HIS A 386 -21.05 -10.65 -58.89
C HIS A 386 -20.65 -12.07 -58.46
N ASN A 387 -19.35 -12.35 -58.33
CA ASN A 387 -18.86 -13.62 -57.81
C ASN A 387 -18.83 -13.63 -56.28
N LEU A 388 -19.00 -14.83 -55.71
CA LEU A 388 -18.93 -15.04 -54.27
C LEU A 388 -17.48 -14.88 -53.77
N THR A 389 -17.29 -14.02 -52.79
CA THR A 389 -16.01 -13.78 -52.12
C THR A 389 -16.16 -13.93 -50.61
N TYR A 390 -15.08 -14.18 -49.88
CA TYR A 390 -15.13 -14.39 -48.43
C TYR A 390 -15.49 -13.09 -47.68
N LYS A 391 -16.37 -13.20 -46.68
CA LYS A 391 -16.72 -12.08 -45.79
C LYS A 391 -15.49 -11.55 -45.04
N TYR A 392 -15.43 -10.23 -44.84
CA TYR A 392 -14.36 -9.51 -44.13
C TYR A 392 -12.97 -9.51 -44.79
N LEU A 393 -12.84 -9.98 -46.03
CA LEU A 393 -11.64 -9.72 -46.83
C LEU A 393 -11.64 -8.27 -47.32
N SER A 394 -10.45 -7.69 -47.45
CA SER A 394 -10.31 -6.30 -47.94
C SER A 394 -10.56 -6.18 -49.44
N HIS A 395 -10.27 -7.23 -50.20
CA HIS A 395 -10.38 -7.28 -51.65
C HIS A 395 -11.12 -8.55 -52.08
N CYS A 396 -11.78 -8.50 -53.23
CA CYS A 396 -12.39 -9.67 -53.84
C CYS A 396 -11.31 -10.65 -54.30
N HIS A 397 -11.43 -11.93 -53.94
CA HIS A 397 -10.44 -12.93 -54.37
C HIS A 397 -10.49 -13.25 -55.88
N HIS A 398 -11.60 -12.88 -56.55
CA HIS A 398 -11.79 -13.11 -57.99
C HIS A 398 -11.32 -11.93 -58.86
N CYS A 399 -11.66 -10.69 -58.50
CA CYS A 399 -11.42 -9.52 -59.34
C CYS A 399 -10.52 -8.45 -58.71
N GLY A 400 -10.07 -8.65 -57.47
CA GLY A 400 -9.21 -7.69 -56.76
C GLY A 400 -9.90 -6.38 -56.32
N ALA A 401 -11.16 -6.16 -56.69
CA ALA A 401 -11.89 -4.96 -56.29
C ALA A 401 -12.03 -4.84 -54.76
N VAL A 402 -11.94 -3.62 -54.24
CA VAL A 402 -12.09 -3.33 -52.80
C VAL A 402 -13.49 -3.73 -52.35
N GLN A 403 -13.58 -4.49 -51.26
CA GLN A 403 -14.85 -4.82 -50.62
C GLN A 403 -15.14 -3.76 -49.55
N ASP A 404 -16.05 -2.82 -49.84
CA ASP A 404 -16.45 -1.80 -48.88
C ASP A 404 -17.60 -2.33 -48.01
N SER A 405 -17.25 -3.17 -47.02
CA SER A 405 -18.22 -3.82 -46.14
C SER A 405 -18.66 -2.88 -45.00
N SER A 406 -19.32 -1.77 -45.34
CA SER A 406 -19.96 -0.84 -44.38
C SER A 406 -21.49 -0.95 -44.34
N HIS A 407 -22.10 -1.85 -45.11
CA HIS A 407 -23.55 -2.10 -45.05
C HIS A 407 -23.87 -3.58 -44.80
N HIS A 408 -24.65 -3.80 -43.73
CA HIS A 408 -25.39 -5.00 -43.30
C HIS A 408 -25.04 -5.50 -41.89
N HIS A 409 -25.38 -4.66 -40.90
CA HIS A 409 -25.95 -5.12 -39.64
C HIS A 409 -27.48 -4.97 -39.75
N ILE A 410 -28.16 -6.08 -40.02
CA ILE A 410 -29.50 -6.38 -39.49
C ILE A 410 -29.37 -7.73 -38.79
#